data_AF-A0A4U5M358-F1
#
_entry.id   AF-A0A4U5M358-F1
#
_cell.length_a   1.000
_cell.length_b   1.000
_cell.length_c   1.000
_cell.angle_alpha   90.00
_cell.angle_beta   90.00
_cell.angle_gamma   90.00
#
_symmetry.space_group_name_H-M   'P 1'
#
loop_
_entity.id
_entity.type
_entity.pdbx_description
1 polymer ?
#
loop_
_entity_poly.entity_id
_entity_poly.type
_entity_poly.pdbx_seq_one_letter_code
_entity_poly.pdbx_strand_id
1 'polypeptide(L)'
;MESSNTIYGRTNNPYDSRRGVGGSSGGEGAIIAAAGSVIGIGSDIGGSIRIPSVFNGVFGLKPTQNMVPCDRYIPEQMTEGGLRRELAVTGPLCRYAEDLPLMLKALAPEAYKDMKIDQSLKLEDLQVYYIPHLDGYDKEPVDGEIVNASTTSSASWKLRQECAPNVSTSPKWTIFLAFGWRLWTLQAILKLLN
;
A
#
# COMPACT_ATOMS: atom_id res chain seq x y z
N MET A 1 10.55 2.98 -10.66
CA MET A 1 11.26 3.37 -9.43
C MET A 1 11.96 2.13 -8.89
N GLU A 2 13.21 2.25 -8.44
CA GLU A 2 14.05 1.11 -8.04
C GLU A 2 14.98 1.51 -6.88
N SER A 3 15.31 0.57 -5.99
CA SER A 3 16.27 0.75 -4.91
C SER A 3 17.68 0.34 -5.35
N SER A 4 18.33 1.24 -6.08
CA SER A 4 19.71 1.09 -6.57
C SER A 4 20.52 2.37 -6.37
N ASN A 5 21.75 2.25 -5.86
CA ASN A 5 22.67 3.38 -5.70
C ASN A 5 24.13 2.92 -5.85
N THR A 6 25.07 3.85 -5.98
CA THR A 6 26.49 3.55 -6.23
C THR A 6 27.26 3.09 -4.99
N ILE A 7 26.69 3.22 -3.79
CA ILE A 7 27.33 2.87 -2.52
C ILE A 7 27.05 1.41 -2.18
N TYR A 8 25.77 1.02 -2.19
CA TYR A 8 25.30 -0.30 -1.79
C TYR A 8 24.92 -1.20 -2.97
N GLY A 9 24.90 -0.66 -4.19
CA GLY A 9 24.45 -1.36 -5.38
C GLY A 9 22.92 -1.45 -5.47
N ARG A 10 22.46 -2.46 -6.21
CA ARG A 10 21.03 -2.74 -6.44
C ARG A 10 20.53 -3.75 -5.40
N THR A 11 19.42 -3.44 -4.74
CA THR A 11 18.71 -4.41 -3.90
C THR A 11 18.06 -5.47 -4.79
N ASN A 12 18.21 -6.75 -4.46
CA ASN A 12 17.64 -7.85 -5.26
C ASN A 12 16.36 -8.39 -4.63
N ASN A 13 15.40 -8.78 -5.47
CA ASN A 13 14.13 -9.32 -5.03
C ASN A 13 14.29 -10.75 -4.49
N PRO A 14 13.77 -11.06 -3.29
CA PRO A 14 13.96 -12.37 -2.66
C PRO A 14 13.20 -13.50 -3.36
N TYR A 15 12.18 -13.22 -4.17
CA TYR A 15 11.49 -14.24 -4.97
C TYR A 15 12.23 -14.59 -6.26
N ASP A 16 12.93 -13.62 -6.86
CA ASP A 16 13.72 -13.79 -8.08
C ASP A 16 14.72 -12.63 -8.20
N SER A 17 16.00 -12.91 -8.03
CA SER A 17 17.07 -11.90 -8.02
C SER A 17 17.26 -11.16 -9.35
N ARG A 18 16.63 -11.63 -10.43
CA ARG A 18 16.59 -10.95 -11.73
C ARG A 18 15.56 -9.81 -11.75
N ARG A 19 14.61 -9.79 -10.81
CA ARG A 19 13.53 -8.79 -10.73
C ARG A 19 13.91 -7.65 -9.80
N GLY A 20 13.32 -6.49 -10.07
CA GLY A 20 13.44 -5.32 -9.21
C GLY A 20 12.66 -5.47 -7.90
N VAL A 21 13.04 -4.69 -6.88
CA VAL A 21 12.32 -4.63 -5.61
C VAL A 21 11.37 -3.45 -5.52
N GLY A 22 11.38 -2.57 -6.53
CA GLY A 22 10.68 -1.29 -6.44
C GLY A 22 11.41 -0.32 -5.52
N GLY A 23 10.83 0.86 -5.26
CA GLY A 23 11.51 1.81 -4.39
C GLY A 23 10.76 3.11 -4.15
N SER A 24 11.27 3.99 -3.28
CA SER A 24 12.59 3.91 -2.62
C SER A 24 12.70 2.92 -1.45
N SER A 25 11.60 2.49 -0.82
CA SER A 25 11.61 1.56 0.32
C SER A 25 11.78 0.08 -0.09
N GLY A 26 12.53 -0.19 -1.17
CA GLY A 26 12.74 -1.54 -1.70
C GLY A 26 13.50 -2.46 -0.76
N GLY A 27 14.42 -1.92 0.04
CA GLY A 27 15.11 -2.68 1.10
C GLY A 27 14.15 -3.23 2.15
N GLU A 28 13.23 -2.40 2.65
CA GLU A 28 12.18 -2.81 3.60
C GLU A 28 11.27 -3.88 3.01
N GLY A 29 10.78 -3.67 1.78
CA GLY A 29 9.95 -4.65 1.09
C GLY A 29 10.67 -6.00 0.93
N ALA A 30 11.93 -5.97 0.51
CA ALA A 30 12.73 -7.17 0.29
C ALA A 30 13.05 -7.92 1.59
N ILE A 31 13.45 -7.21 2.68
CA ILE A 31 13.83 -7.88 3.93
C ILE A 31 12.63 -8.51 4.64
N ILE A 32 11.45 -7.88 4.59
CA ILE A 32 10.20 -8.45 5.12
C ILE A 32 9.77 -9.67 4.29
N ALA A 33 9.85 -9.57 2.96
CA ALA A 33 9.55 -10.69 2.08
C ALA A 33 10.50 -11.88 2.30
N ALA A 34 11.78 -11.61 2.57
CA ALA A 34 12.78 -12.62 2.92
C ALA A 34 12.65 -13.18 4.36
N ALA A 35 11.64 -12.75 5.14
CA ALA A 35 11.47 -13.09 6.56
C ALA A 35 12.62 -12.63 7.47
N GLY A 36 13.43 -11.67 7.02
CA GLY A 36 14.52 -11.08 7.81
C GLY A 36 14.06 -9.98 8.77
N SER A 37 12.87 -9.42 8.54
CA SER A 37 12.19 -8.51 9.47
C SER A 37 10.68 -8.81 9.50
N VAL A 38 10.04 -8.59 10.66
CA VAL A 38 8.59 -8.71 10.82
C VAL A 38 7.88 -7.47 10.30
N ILE A 39 8.48 -6.31 10.55
CA ILE A 39 7.92 -4.98 10.27
C ILE A 39 8.98 -4.05 9.68
N GLY A 40 8.54 -3.03 8.96
CA GLY A 40 9.41 -2.02 8.36
C GLY A 40 8.73 -0.66 8.30
N ILE A 41 9.53 0.39 8.16
CA ILE A 41 9.04 1.77 8.05
C ILE A 41 9.61 2.37 6.77
N GLY A 42 8.72 2.78 5.87
CA GLY A 42 9.09 3.42 4.61
C GLY A 42 8.58 4.85 4.52
N SER A 43 8.98 5.54 3.45
CA SER A 43 8.42 6.82 3.05
C SER A 43 7.71 6.71 1.72
N ASP A 44 6.69 7.53 1.50
CA ASP A 44 5.92 7.54 0.26
C ASP A 44 5.52 8.97 -0.09
N ILE A 45 5.89 9.38 -1.30
CA ILE A 45 5.43 10.60 -1.96
C ILE A 45 4.78 10.26 -3.31
N GLY A 46 5.43 9.36 -4.05
CA GLY A 46 5.01 8.90 -5.39
C GLY A 46 4.78 7.39 -5.50
N GLY A 47 4.66 6.68 -4.38
CA GLY A 47 4.47 5.23 -4.36
C GLY A 47 5.56 4.46 -3.60
N SER A 48 6.44 5.14 -2.88
CA SER A 48 7.64 4.50 -2.33
C SER A 48 7.42 3.55 -1.14
N ILE A 49 6.20 3.45 -0.60
CA ILE A 49 5.77 2.32 0.24
C ILE A 49 5.01 1.30 -0.63
N ARG A 50 4.09 1.77 -1.46
CA ARG A 50 3.17 0.93 -2.24
C ARG A 50 3.84 0.08 -3.31
N ILE A 51 4.75 0.67 -4.09
CA ILE A 51 5.49 0.00 -5.17
C ILE A 51 6.34 -1.16 -4.63
N PRO A 52 7.23 -0.96 -3.62
CA PRO A 52 7.99 -2.08 -3.09
C PRO A 52 7.11 -3.10 -2.36
N SER A 53 5.97 -2.68 -1.77
CA SER A 53 5.02 -3.64 -1.20
C SER A 53 4.48 -4.61 -2.24
N VAL A 54 4.04 -4.07 -3.39
CA VAL A 54 3.56 -4.87 -4.53
C VAL A 54 4.66 -5.77 -5.10
N PHE A 55 5.86 -5.23 -5.34
CA PHE A 55 6.93 -5.97 -6.02
C PHE A 55 7.50 -7.11 -5.15
N ASN A 56 7.39 -6.99 -3.83
CA ASN A 56 7.88 -7.99 -2.88
C ASN A 56 6.73 -8.75 -2.19
N GLY A 57 5.48 -8.61 -2.63
CA GLY A 57 4.35 -9.37 -2.07
C GLY A 57 4.17 -9.19 -0.55
N VAL A 58 4.39 -7.97 -0.05
CA VAL A 58 4.15 -7.58 1.34
C VAL A 58 3.08 -6.48 1.40
N PHE A 59 2.60 -6.18 2.59
CA PHE A 59 1.66 -5.08 2.80
C PHE A 59 2.40 -3.80 3.12
N GLY A 60 1.86 -2.68 2.63
CA GLY A 60 2.33 -1.36 3.02
C GLY A 60 1.19 -0.36 3.00
N LEU A 61 1.15 0.49 4.02
CA LEU A 61 0.16 1.54 4.16
C LEU A 61 0.81 2.89 3.93
N LYS A 62 0.25 3.68 3.01
CA LYS A 62 0.52 5.11 2.88
C LYS A 62 -0.51 5.86 3.73
N PRO A 63 -0.15 6.42 4.90
CA PRO A 63 -1.11 7.11 5.74
C PRO A 63 -1.68 8.36 5.10
N THR A 64 -2.71 8.91 5.74
CA THR A 64 -3.16 10.28 5.51
C THR A 64 -2.01 11.24 5.81
N GLN A 65 -1.93 12.33 5.06
CA GLN A 65 -0.96 13.38 5.29
C GLN A 65 -1.00 13.87 6.75
N ASN A 66 0.17 14.16 7.32
CA ASN A 66 0.37 14.65 8.69
C ASN A 66 -0.10 13.70 9.81
N MET A 67 -0.55 12.48 9.47
CA MET A 67 -1.03 11.53 10.46
C MET A 67 0.11 10.92 11.27
N VAL A 68 1.16 10.45 10.58
CA VAL A 68 2.42 10.06 11.19
C VAL A 68 3.34 11.28 11.16
N PRO A 69 3.83 11.77 12.31
CA PRO A 69 4.76 12.90 12.35
C PRO A 69 6.03 12.56 11.54
N CYS A 70 6.30 13.36 10.49
CA CYS A 70 7.40 13.12 9.55
C CYS A 70 8.30 14.35 9.35
N ASP A 71 8.09 15.40 10.15
CA ASP A 71 8.68 16.72 9.95
C ASP A 71 10.21 16.73 10.06
N ARG A 72 10.78 15.75 10.77
CA ARG A 72 12.22 15.57 10.94
C ARG A 72 12.89 14.74 9.83
N TYR A 73 12.10 14.09 8.97
CA TYR A 73 12.57 13.16 7.94
C TYR A 73 12.50 13.73 6.52
N ILE A 74 11.89 14.90 6.37
CA ILE A 74 11.74 15.55 5.07
C ILE A 74 12.96 16.44 4.87
N PRO A 75 13.76 16.22 3.81
CA PRO A 75 14.94 17.03 3.56
C PRO A 75 14.59 18.51 3.54
N GLU A 76 15.50 19.36 4.01
CA GLU A 76 15.31 20.82 4.02
C GLU A 76 15.02 21.37 2.62
N GLN A 77 15.53 20.74 1.55
CA GLN A 77 15.18 21.13 0.18
C GLN A 77 13.70 20.85 -0.19
N MET A 78 12.97 20.12 0.65
CA MET A 78 11.55 19.82 0.53
C MET A 78 10.71 20.53 1.61
N THR A 79 11.30 21.42 2.42
CA THR A 79 10.57 22.16 3.48
C THR A 79 9.91 23.45 3.01
N GLU A 80 10.19 23.93 1.78
CA GLU A 80 9.58 25.15 1.22
C GLU A 80 8.13 24.96 0.72
N GLY A 81 7.25 24.37 1.55
CA GLY A 81 5.80 24.55 1.45
C GLY A 81 5.13 24.19 0.11
N GLY A 82 5.63 23.20 -0.62
CA GLY A 82 5.07 22.78 -1.91
C GLY A 82 4.31 21.45 -1.88
N LEU A 83 3.60 21.12 -2.96
CA LEU A 83 2.84 19.86 -3.13
C LEU A 83 3.62 18.60 -2.73
N ARG A 84 4.95 18.59 -2.95
CA ARG A 84 5.81 17.47 -2.55
C ARG A 84 5.91 17.28 -1.04
N ARG A 85 5.91 18.37 -0.27
CA ARG A 85 5.88 18.33 1.20
C ARG A 85 4.56 17.79 1.71
N GLU A 86 3.48 18.13 1.02
CA GLU A 86 2.12 17.72 1.38
C GLU A 86 1.89 16.23 1.09
N LEU A 87 2.43 15.73 -0.02
CA LEU A 87 2.26 14.32 -0.39
C LEU A 87 3.21 13.37 0.35
N ALA A 88 4.31 13.87 0.92
CA ALA A 88 5.29 13.07 1.62
C ALA A 88 4.75 12.57 2.96
N VAL A 89 4.74 11.25 3.14
CA VAL A 89 4.37 10.59 4.38
C VAL A 89 5.35 9.48 4.75
N THR A 90 5.32 9.09 6.03
CA THR A 90 5.99 7.89 6.54
C THR A 90 4.93 6.86 6.93
N GLY A 91 5.17 5.58 6.68
CA GLY A 91 4.19 4.53 6.94
C GLY A 91 4.77 3.13 7.05
N PRO A 92 3.96 2.18 7.54
CA PRO A 92 4.42 0.82 7.83
C PRO A 92 4.45 -0.07 6.59
N LEU A 93 5.36 -1.05 6.62
CA LEU A 93 5.35 -2.25 5.79
C LEU A 93 5.36 -3.49 6.70
N CYS A 94 4.63 -4.53 6.33
CA CYS A 94 4.54 -5.78 7.11
C CYS A 94 4.15 -6.98 6.25
N ARG A 95 4.35 -8.19 6.76
CA ARG A 95 3.96 -9.43 6.05
C ARG A 95 2.46 -9.71 6.11
N TYR A 96 1.80 -9.31 7.19
CA TYR A 96 0.38 -9.53 7.38
C TYR A 96 -0.34 -8.22 7.57
N ALA A 97 -1.45 -8.06 6.87
CA ALA A 97 -2.25 -6.86 6.96
C ALA A 97 -2.79 -6.55 8.36
N GLU A 98 -3.07 -7.59 9.15
CA GLU A 98 -3.54 -7.49 10.52
C GLU A 98 -2.52 -6.77 11.43
N ASP A 99 -1.26 -6.66 11.01
CA ASP A 99 -0.23 -5.88 11.71
C ASP A 99 -0.31 -4.37 11.43
N LEU A 100 -0.96 -3.95 10.33
CA LEU A 100 -0.99 -2.53 9.93
C LEU A 100 -1.64 -1.62 10.98
N PRO A 101 -2.79 -1.95 11.60
CA PRO A 101 -3.36 -1.13 12.66
C PRO A 101 -2.45 -0.99 13.88
N LEU A 102 -1.82 -2.09 14.31
CA LEU A 102 -0.90 -2.06 15.44
C LEU A 102 0.29 -1.15 15.17
N MET A 103 0.87 -1.25 13.96
CA MET A 103 1.95 -0.35 13.56
C MET A 103 1.48 1.11 13.48
N LEU A 104 0.28 1.34 12.97
CA LEU A 104 -0.28 2.69 12.86
C LEU A 104 -0.52 3.32 14.24
N LYS A 105 -1.02 2.53 15.18
CA LYS A 105 -1.19 2.90 16.59
C LYS A 105 0.13 3.28 17.23
N ALA A 106 1.20 2.56 16.91
CA ALA A 106 2.54 2.86 17.40
C ALA A 106 3.15 4.12 16.75
N LEU A 107 2.94 4.33 15.44
CA LEU A 107 3.52 5.44 14.69
C LEU A 107 2.76 6.77 14.87
N ALA A 108 1.46 6.71 15.12
CA ALA A 108 0.57 7.87 15.20
C ALA A 108 -0.45 7.74 16.34
N PRO A 109 -0.02 7.61 17.61
CA PRO A 109 -0.91 7.28 18.72
C PRO A 109 -2.02 8.31 18.95
N GLU A 110 -1.74 9.60 18.74
CA GLU A 110 -2.76 10.65 18.91
C GLU A 110 -3.80 10.60 17.79
N ALA A 111 -3.38 10.54 16.52
CA ALA A 111 -4.30 10.43 15.39
C ALA A 111 -5.10 9.12 15.45
N TYR A 112 -4.50 8.03 15.93
CA TYR A 112 -5.17 6.73 16.05
C TYR A 112 -6.38 6.77 17.00
N LYS A 113 -6.37 7.60 18.06
CA LYS A 113 -7.48 7.70 19.02
C LYS A 113 -8.78 8.18 18.36
N ASP A 114 -8.65 9.06 17.37
CA ASP A 114 -9.79 9.61 16.65
C ASP A 114 -10.25 8.69 15.50
N MET A 115 -9.49 7.62 15.22
CA MET A 115 -9.78 6.68 14.16
C MET A 115 -10.65 5.52 14.64
N LYS A 116 -11.58 5.11 13.79
CA LYS A 116 -12.46 3.95 14.00
C LYS A 116 -11.86 2.67 13.40
N ILE A 117 -10.54 2.46 13.56
CA ILE A 117 -9.84 1.31 12.96
C ILE A 117 -10.20 0.00 13.65
N ASP A 118 -10.38 0.03 14.97
CA ASP A 118 -10.75 -1.15 15.76
C ASP A 118 -12.26 -1.45 15.69
N GLN A 119 -13.03 -0.69 14.89
CA GLN A 119 -14.46 -0.87 14.75
C GLN A 119 -14.76 -1.88 13.63
N SER A 120 -15.42 -2.99 13.99
CA SER A 120 -15.98 -3.91 12.99
C SER A 120 -17.01 -3.20 12.12
N LEU A 121 -16.90 -3.40 10.81
CA LEU A 121 -17.81 -2.86 9.79
C LEU A 121 -18.49 -4.03 9.12
N LYS A 122 -19.78 -3.88 8.85
CA LYS A 122 -20.45 -4.82 7.99
C LYS A 122 -20.08 -4.52 6.55
N LEU A 123 -19.64 -5.53 5.84
CA LEU A 123 -19.20 -5.38 4.46
C LEU A 123 -20.34 -4.94 3.55
N GLU A 124 -21.57 -5.29 3.89
CA GLU A 124 -22.78 -4.81 3.23
C GLU A 124 -22.95 -3.29 3.19
N ASP A 125 -22.39 -2.60 4.19
CA ASP A 125 -22.49 -1.15 4.29
C ASP A 125 -21.42 -0.44 3.44
N LEU A 126 -20.43 -1.18 2.91
CA LEU A 126 -19.35 -0.63 2.10
C LEU A 126 -19.77 -0.49 0.63
N GLN A 127 -19.59 0.73 0.12
CA GLN A 127 -19.62 1.00 -1.32
C GLN A 127 -18.19 1.04 -1.83
N VAL A 128 -17.82 0.10 -2.70
CA VAL A 128 -16.43 -0.07 -3.17
C VAL A 128 -16.31 0.41 -4.61
N TYR A 129 -15.57 1.48 -4.82
CA TYR A 129 -15.37 2.08 -6.14
C TYR A 129 -14.10 1.52 -6.78
N TYR A 130 -14.16 1.12 -8.06
CA TYR A 130 -13.04 0.51 -8.78
C TYR A 130 -12.78 1.25 -10.10
N ILE A 131 -11.50 1.59 -10.33
CA ILE A 131 -11.03 2.32 -11.50
C ILE A 131 -9.97 1.44 -12.20
N PRO A 132 -10.30 0.78 -13.31
CA PRO A 132 -9.34 -0.06 -14.05
C PRO A 132 -8.31 0.76 -14.81
N HIS A 133 -8.69 1.98 -15.22
CA HIS A 133 -7.90 2.88 -16.05
C HIS A 133 -8.11 4.32 -15.58
N LEU A 134 -7.03 5.08 -15.47
CA LEU A 134 -7.05 6.50 -15.14
C LEU A 134 -6.63 7.31 -16.37
N ASP A 135 -7.63 7.77 -17.12
CA ASP A 135 -7.44 8.57 -18.32
C ASP A 135 -6.52 9.78 -18.06
N GLY A 136 -5.49 9.92 -18.90
CA GLY A 136 -4.50 11.00 -18.80
C GLY A 136 -3.33 10.76 -17.84
N TYR A 137 -3.39 9.71 -17.01
CA TYR A 137 -2.28 9.23 -16.18
C TYR A 137 -1.69 7.90 -16.66
N ASP A 138 -2.50 7.10 -17.36
CA ASP A 138 -2.08 5.86 -18.01
C ASP A 138 -1.31 6.15 -19.31
N LYS A 139 -0.07 6.61 -19.16
CA LYS A 139 0.84 6.78 -20.31
C LYS A 139 1.40 5.47 -20.81
N GLU A 140 1.45 4.45 -19.95
CA GLU A 140 2.03 3.15 -20.24
C GLU A 140 0.95 2.06 -20.19
N PRO A 141 1.00 1.09 -21.12
CA PRO A 141 0.07 -0.03 -21.12
C PRO A 141 0.23 -0.86 -19.84
N VAL A 142 -0.89 -1.17 -19.20
CA VAL A 142 -0.91 -2.12 -18.08
C VAL A 142 -0.89 -3.54 -18.64
N ASP A 143 -0.01 -4.39 -18.11
CA ASP A 143 0.10 -5.78 -18.53
C ASP A 143 -1.24 -6.53 -18.36
N GLY A 144 -1.59 -7.37 -19.32
CA GLY A 144 -2.86 -8.10 -19.33
C GLY A 144 -3.05 -8.99 -18.10
N GLU A 145 -1.98 -9.54 -17.51
CA GLU A 145 -2.08 -10.30 -16.25
C GLU A 145 -2.43 -9.40 -15.06
N ILE A 146 -1.91 -8.18 -15.05
CA ILE A 146 -2.23 -7.19 -14.00
C ILE A 146 -3.67 -6.72 -14.15
N VAL A 147 -4.11 -6.43 -15.38
CA VAL A 147 -5.52 -6.08 -15.68
C VAL A 147 -6.44 -7.23 -15.26
N ASN A 148 -6.10 -8.46 -15.63
CA ASN A 148 -6.89 -9.64 -15.28
C ASN A 148 -6.96 -9.82 -13.75
N ALA A 149 -5.85 -9.64 -13.04
CA ALA A 149 -5.79 -9.72 -11.59
C ALA A 149 -6.53 -8.57 -10.88
N SER A 150 -6.64 -7.41 -11.50
CA SER A 150 -7.36 -6.25 -10.95
C SER A 150 -8.86 -6.25 -11.26
N THR A 151 -9.31 -7.02 -12.27
CA THR A 151 -10.74 -7.10 -12.58
C THR A 151 -11.57 -7.52 -11.38
N THR A 152 -12.77 -6.94 -11.29
CA THR A 152 -13.77 -7.36 -10.31
C THR A 152 -14.00 -8.86 -10.46
N SER A 153 -14.07 -9.48 -11.64
CA SER A 153 -14.24 -10.95 -11.77
C SER A 153 -13.17 -11.79 -11.04
N SER A 154 -11.89 -11.42 -11.13
CA SER A 154 -10.79 -12.11 -10.44
C SER A 154 -10.68 -11.77 -8.96
N ALA A 155 -10.98 -10.52 -8.58
CA ALA A 155 -11.05 -10.10 -7.18
C ALA A 155 -12.36 -10.56 -6.49
N SER A 156 -13.42 -10.75 -7.27
CA SER A 156 -14.80 -10.94 -6.79
C SER A 156 -15.11 -12.36 -6.45
N TRP A 157 -14.36 -13.36 -6.90
CA TRP A 157 -14.51 -14.68 -6.29
C TRP A 157 -14.18 -14.60 -4.79
N LYS A 158 -13.11 -13.86 -4.43
CA LYS A 158 -12.73 -13.66 -3.03
C LYS A 158 -13.61 -12.63 -2.31
N LEU A 159 -13.98 -11.52 -2.96
CA LEU A 159 -15.01 -10.60 -2.42
C LEU A 159 -16.38 -11.27 -2.26
N ARG A 160 -16.77 -12.23 -3.11
CA ARG A 160 -18.07 -12.94 -2.98
C ARG A 160 -18.04 -14.05 -1.93
N GLN A 161 -16.86 -14.60 -1.63
CA GLN A 161 -16.70 -15.54 -0.52
C GLN A 161 -16.56 -14.85 0.84
N GLU A 162 -15.92 -13.67 0.89
CA GLU A 162 -15.60 -12.98 2.15
C GLU A 162 -16.41 -11.68 2.39
N CYS A 163 -17.03 -11.06 1.37
CA CYS A 163 -17.97 -9.93 1.52
C CYS A 163 -19.43 -10.31 1.36
N ALA A 164 -20.31 -9.54 2.02
CA ALA A 164 -21.75 -9.71 1.97
C ALA A 164 -22.32 -9.49 0.54
N PRO A 165 -23.44 -10.15 0.16
CA PRO A 165 -23.97 -10.18 -1.22
C PRO A 165 -24.41 -8.82 -1.82
N ASN A 166 -24.38 -7.75 -1.03
CA ASN A 166 -24.99 -6.44 -1.24
C ASN A 166 -23.98 -5.29 -1.41
N VAL A 167 -22.67 -5.59 -1.53
CA VAL A 167 -21.63 -4.59 -1.86
C VAL A 167 -21.87 -4.01 -3.26
N SER A 168 -22.12 -2.70 -3.34
CA SER A 168 -22.32 -1.97 -4.59
C SER A 168 -21.01 -1.32 -5.08
N THR A 169 -20.70 -1.49 -6.37
CA THR A 169 -19.51 -0.89 -7.00
C THR A 169 -19.86 0.31 -7.86
N SER A 170 -19.15 1.43 -7.71
CA SER A 170 -19.48 2.68 -8.42
C SER A 170 -18.24 3.36 -9.03
N PRO A 171 -18.37 4.15 -10.13
CA PRO A 171 -17.23 4.55 -10.96
C PRO A 171 -16.60 5.94 -10.65
N LYS A 172 -16.90 6.59 -9.52
CA LYS A 172 -16.63 8.04 -9.36
C LYS A 172 -15.42 8.52 -8.53
N TRP A 173 -14.83 7.82 -7.56
CA TRP A 173 -13.67 8.37 -6.81
C TRP A 173 -12.74 7.30 -6.18
N THR A 174 -11.47 7.67 -5.98
CA THR A 174 -10.30 6.79 -5.75
C THR A 174 -10.03 6.45 -4.27
N ILE A 175 -9.87 5.15 -3.94
CA ILE A 175 -8.97 4.69 -2.86
C ILE A 175 -7.87 3.84 -3.50
N PHE A 176 -6.63 4.26 -3.29
CA PHE A 176 -5.42 3.63 -3.84
C PHE A 176 -5.14 2.30 -3.14
N LEU A 177 -5.71 1.20 -3.64
CA LEU A 177 -5.28 -0.17 -3.30
C LEU A 177 -4.21 -0.58 -4.32
N ALA A 178 -2.97 -0.73 -3.86
CA ALA A 178 -1.86 -1.14 -4.70
C ALA A 178 -2.11 -2.56 -5.23
N PHE A 179 -2.25 -2.70 -6.55
CA PHE A 179 -2.44 -3.97 -7.25
C PHE A 179 -1.12 -4.49 -7.81
N GLY A 180 -0.83 -5.75 -7.48
CA GLY A 180 0.11 -6.59 -8.21
C GLY A 180 0.59 -7.76 -7.37
N TRP A 181 0.31 -8.97 -7.87
CA TRP A 181 0.87 -10.25 -7.43
C TRP A 181 0.66 -10.64 -5.97
N ARG A 182 -0.58 -10.43 -5.50
CA ARG A 182 -1.48 -11.41 -4.88
C ARG A 182 -2.63 -10.61 -4.24
N LEU A 183 -3.86 -11.11 -4.34
CA LEU A 183 -5.12 -10.56 -3.81
C LEU A 183 -5.18 -10.45 -2.27
N TRP A 184 -4.27 -9.68 -1.67
CA TRP A 184 -4.06 -9.66 -0.22
C TRP A 184 -4.51 -8.33 0.40
N THR A 185 -4.42 -7.20 -0.32
CA THR A 185 -4.81 -5.87 0.18
C THR A 185 -6.28 -5.75 0.57
N LEU A 186 -7.15 -6.62 0.05
CA LEU A 186 -8.56 -6.69 0.45
C LEU A 186 -8.78 -7.62 1.64
N GLN A 187 -7.97 -8.68 1.77
CA GLN A 187 -7.94 -9.54 2.96
C GLN A 187 -7.52 -8.76 4.21
N ALA A 188 -6.74 -7.69 4.03
CA ALA A 188 -6.40 -6.71 5.07
C ALA A 188 -7.63 -6.03 5.66
N ILE A 189 -8.48 -5.50 4.79
CA ILE A 189 -9.69 -4.79 5.20
C ILE A 189 -10.69 -5.79 5.77
N LEU A 190 -10.75 -7.01 5.23
CA LEU A 190 -11.73 -8.03 5.64
C LEU A 190 -11.40 -8.69 6.99
N LYS A 191 -10.13 -8.97 7.27
CA LYS A 191 -9.70 -9.57 8.55
C LYS A 191 -9.71 -8.60 9.73
N LEU A 192 -9.67 -7.29 9.48
CA LEU A 192 -9.81 -6.28 10.53
C LEU A 192 -11.26 -6.10 10.99
N LEU A 193 -12.22 -6.79 10.37
CA LEU A 193 -13.66 -6.62 10.62
C LEU A 193 -14.33 -7.89 11.21
N ASN A 194 -13.55 -8.94 11.49
CA ASN A 194 -13.96 -10.13 12.28
C ASN A 194 -13.22 -10.16 13.61
#